data_AF-A0A9P0QPR1-F1
#
_entry.id   AF-A0A9P0QPR1-F1
#
_cell.length_a   1.000
_cell.length_b   1.000
_cell.length_c   1.000
_cell.angle_alpha   90.00
_cell.angle_beta   90.00
_cell.angle_gamma   90.00
#
_symmetry.space_group_name_H-M   'P 1'
#
loop_
_entity.id
_entity.type
_entity.pdbx_description
1 polymer ?
#
loop_
_entity_poly.entity_id
_entity_poly.type
_entity_poly.pdbx_seq_one_letter_code
_entity_poly.pdbx_strand_id
1 'polypeptide(L)'
;MGFLSIFQRNEDVEAKLVEKGFEISDCDLDCGSCTSKFPSSVKFQDDDGSSLWGSTKPFGLHVVVPTGKTDWRHDATGHSGTLSHAVSSWAGRSDKKFPKLGEATNIKVTVSSLSTKGHDLGDEEYCSEKRGDLLLLPLFVWVKNVTIANVGDVLDTVIPAILDSREEQKTELPYKSVPGFPEAQISANGNQSYIFLCSHKTRDKRCGITAPIMKKEMDIYLRDLNLIRDHGDDRPNGVTVAYVNHIGGHKFAANVIIFNKKTGKNIWLARCAPNNVKPIIDECIVADGKVWPNKVRIAQKFNPVEW
;
A
#
# COMPACT_ATOMS: atom_id res chain seq x y z
N MET A 1 7.68 -21.45 29.91
CA MET A 1 8.00 -21.94 28.54
C MET A 1 7.72 -20.92 27.42
N GLY A 2 7.16 -19.72 27.68
CA GLY A 2 6.79 -18.77 26.62
C GLY A 2 7.95 -17.98 25.98
N PHE A 3 8.89 -17.46 26.77
CA PHE A 3 9.94 -16.55 26.29
C PHE A 3 10.91 -17.19 25.28
N LEU A 4 11.48 -18.36 25.60
CA LEU A 4 12.37 -19.08 24.67
C LEU A 4 11.73 -19.35 23.30
N SER A 5 10.42 -19.65 23.27
CA SER A 5 9.70 -19.90 22.02
C SER A 5 9.45 -18.64 21.18
N ILE A 6 9.42 -17.46 21.80
CA ILE A 6 9.25 -16.17 21.10
C ILE A 6 10.59 -15.71 20.53
N PHE A 7 11.69 -15.87 21.30
CA PHE A 7 13.05 -15.58 20.83
C PHE A 7 13.42 -16.44 19.61
N GLN A 8 13.23 -17.76 19.68
CA GLN A 8 13.49 -18.65 18.54
C GLN A 8 12.62 -18.33 17.31
N ARG A 9 11.36 -17.93 17.52
CA ARG A 9 10.48 -17.49 16.43
C ARG A 9 10.98 -16.18 15.79
N ASN A 10 11.50 -15.24 16.57
CA ASN A 10 12.04 -14.00 16.04
C ASN A 10 13.35 -14.22 15.27
N GLU A 11 14.24 -15.10 15.75
CA GLU A 11 15.47 -15.47 15.03
C GLU A 11 15.17 -16.12 13.65
N ASP A 12 14.14 -16.97 13.56
CA ASP A 12 13.69 -17.55 12.29
C ASP A 12 13.08 -16.49 11.33
N VAL A 13 12.37 -15.49 11.87
CA VAL A 13 11.84 -14.38 11.06
C VAL A 13 12.96 -13.48 10.56
N GLU A 14 13.95 -13.19 11.39
CA GLU A 14 15.14 -12.41 11.01
C GLU A 14 15.90 -13.06 9.86
N ALA A 15 16.18 -14.37 9.95
CA ALA A 15 16.84 -15.10 8.86
C ALA A 15 16.05 -15.00 7.54
N LYS A 16 14.73 -15.14 7.58
CA LYS A 16 13.85 -15.02 6.40
C LYS A 16 13.81 -13.61 5.83
N LEU A 17 13.88 -12.59 6.68
CA LEU A 17 13.94 -11.19 6.24
C LEU A 17 15.26 -10.90 5.51
N VAL A 18 16.38 -11.36 6.07
CA VAL A 18 17.71 -11.22 5.47
C VAL A 18 17.79 -11.97 4.13
N GLU A 19 17.26 -13.20 4.06
CA GLU A 19 17.17 -13.96 2.80
C GLU A 19 16.39 -13.20 1.72
N LYS A 20 15.32 -12.50 2.10
CA LYS A 20 14.52 -11.65 1.20
C LYS A 20 15.17 -10.30 0.87
N GLY A 21 16.37 -10.03 1.38
CA GLY A 21 17.13 -8.80 1.13
C GLY A 21 16.66 -7.60 1.95
N PHE A 22 16.12 -7.85 3.16
CA PHE A 22 15.80 -6.82 4.15
C PHE A 22 16.88 -6.77 5.22
N GLU A 23 17.26 -5.56 5.61
CA GLU A 23 18.15 -5.33 6.74
C GLU A 23 17.32 -5.23 8.03
N ILE A 24 17.86 -5.75 9.13
CA ILE A 24 17.25 -5.62 10.44
C ILE A 24 17.68 -4.29 11.05
N SER A 25 16.71 -3.54 11.55
CA SER A 25 16.99 -2.27 12.23
C SER A 25 17.49 -2.54 13.65
N ASP A 26 18.57 -1.85 14.02
CA ASP A 26 19.08 -1.73 15.39
C ASP A 26 18.49 -0.51 16.13
N CYS A 27 17.71 0.32 15.43
CA CYS A 27 17.01 1.47 15.99
C CYS A 27 15.92 1.03 16.97
N ASP A 28 15.80 1.72 18.11
CA ASP A 28 14.64 1.55 18.99
C ASP A 28 13.38 2.01 18.25
N LEU A 29 12.41 1.12 18.15
CA LEU A 29 11.15 1.39 17.50
C LEU A 29 10.28 2.37 18.31
N ASP A 30 10.50 2.50 19.61
CA ASP A 30 9.77 3.43 20.46
C ASP A 30 10.53 4.76 20.59
N CYS A 31 10.10 5.76 19.82
CA CYS A 31 10.62 7.12 19.93
C CYS A 31 10.29 7.72 21.31
N GLY A 32 11.29 7.80 22.20
CA GLY A 32 11.12 8.34 23.55
C GLY A 32 10.78 9.84 23.63
N SER A 33 11.01 10.61 22.55
CA SER A 33 10.64 12.02 22.46
C SER A 33 9.25 12.27 21.87
N CYS A 34 8.61 11.23 21.33
CA CYS A 34 7.31 11.34 20.70
C CYS A 34 6.19 11.31 21.76
N THR A 35 5.34 12.33 21.78
CA THR A 35 4.32 12.51 22.83
C THR A 35 2.93 11.97 22.49
N SER A 36 2.65 11.75 21.20
CA SER A 36 1.34 11.32 20.71
C SER A 36 1.04 9.87 21.13
N LYS A 37 -0.21 9.63 21.55
CA LYS A 37 -0.68 8.32 22.01
C LYS A 37 -2.07 8.05 21.47
N PHE A 38 -2.40 6.77 21.33
CA PHE A 38 -3.79 6.38 21.08
C PHE A 38 -4.66 6.60 22.33
N PRO A 39 -5.96 6.85 22.16
CA PRO A 39 -6.90 6.88 23.28
C PRO A 39 -6.90 5.55 24.04
N SER A 40 -7.06 5.59 25.36
CA SER A 40 -7.13 4.39 26.23
C SER A 40 -8.27 3.43 25.90
N SER A 41 -9.28 3.90 25.14
CA SER A 41 -10.38 3.10 24.62
C SER A 41 -9.98 2.16 23.48
N VAL A 42 -8.84 2.41 22.83
CA VAL A 42 -8.29 1.54 21.79
C VAL A 42 -7.39 0.50 22.46
N LYS A 43 -7.84 -0.75 22.45
CA LYS A 43 -7.07 -1.89 22.97
C LYS A 43 -6.70 -2.85 21.85
N PHE A 44 -5.44 -3.26 21.84
CA PHE A 44 -4.92 -4.32 20.98
C PHE A 44 -4.66 -5.56 21.83
N GLN A 45 -4.89 -6.72 21.23
CA GLN A 45 -4.59 -8.00 21.86
C GLN A 45 -3.22 -8.43 21.36
N ASP A 46 -2.19 -8.03 22.10
CA ASP A 46 -0.79 -8.22 21.70
C ASP A 46 -0.21 -9.55 22.16
N ASP A 47 -0.91 -10.23 23.06
CA ASP A 47 -0.49 -11.39 23.86
C ASP A 47 -1.20 -12.71 23.50
N ASP A 48 -1.96 -12.77 22.39
CA ASP A 48 -2.69 -13.96 21.94
C ASP A 48 -1.79 -15.10 21.40
N GLY A 49 -0.47 -14.94 21.46
CA GLY A 49 0.52 -15.91 20.96
C GLY A 49 0.55 -16.06 19.44
N SER A 50 -0.22 -15.24 18.70
CA SER A 50 -0.30 -15.35 17.25
C SER A 50 0.90 -14.72 16.53
N SER A 51 1.40 -15.42 15.51
CA SER A 51 2.50 -14.94 14.68
C SER A 51 2.04 -13.78 13.80
N LEU A 52 2.80 -12.68 13.81
CA LEU A 52 2.64 -11.59 12.84
C LEU A 52 3.19 -12.00 11.48
N TRP A 53 4.40 -12.57 11.45
CA TRP A 53 5.03 -13.03 10.23
C TRP A 53 4.16 -14.10 9.53
N GLY A 54 3.89 -13.90 8.24
CA GLY A 54 3.04 -14.77 7.43
C GLY A 54 1.54 -14.58 7.66
N SER A 55 1.13 -13.58 8.45
CA SER A 55 -0.31 -13.29 8.69
C SER A 55 -1.03 -12.65 7.49
N THR A 56 -0.29 -12.28 6.45
CA THR A 56 -0.80 -11.79 5.17
C THR A 56 -0.19 -12.65 4.07
N LYS A 57 -1.02 -13.06 3.10
CA LYS A 57 -0.52 -13.79 1.92
C LYS A 57 0.24 -12.83 0.99
N PRO A 58 1.36 -13.26 0.39
CA PRO A 58 2.03 -12.53 -0.68
C PRO A 58 1.07 -12.18 -1.82
N PHE A 59 1.37 -11.11 -2.56
CA PHE A 59 0.67 -10.71 -3.78
C PHE A 59 1.65 -10.20 -4.83
N GLY A 60 1.28 -10.31 -6.10
CA GLY A 60 2.11 -9.86 -7.23
C GLY A 60 1.85 -8.40 -7.62
N LEU A 61 0.61 -7.95 -7.43
CA LEU A 61 0.17 -6.60 -7.77
C LEU A 61 -0.82 -6.11 -6.73
N HIS A 62 -0.74 -4.85 -6.36
CA HIS A 62 -1.72 -4.13 -5.56
C HIS A 62 -2.32 -3.01 -6.42
N VAL A 63 -3.57 -3.20 -6.82
CA VAL A 63 -4.37 -2.17 -7.52
C VAL A 63 -5.10 -1.35 -6.47
N VAL A 64 -4.76 -0.06 -6.41
CA VAL A 64 -5.38 0.91 -5.51
C VAL A 64 -6.36 1.75 -6.31
N VAL A 65 -7.63 1.74 -5.92
CA VAL A 65 -8.72 2.51 -6.53
C VAL A 65 -8.97 3.77 -5.69
N PRO A 66 -8.58 4.97 -6.15
CA PRO A 66 -8.90 6.23 -5.48
C PRO A 66 -10.41 6.43 -5.47
N THR A 67 -10.95 6.82 -4.32
CA THR A 67 -12.37 7.13 -4.13
C THR A 67 -12.59 8.48 -3.46
N GLY A 68 -11.53 9.15 -3.00
CA GLY A 68 -11.60 10.36 -2.17
C GLY A 68 -12.21 10.14 -0.77
N LYS A 69 -12.68 8.93 -0.44
CA LYS A 69 -13.35 8.61 0.82
C LYS A 69 -12.36 8.18 1.89
N THR A 70 -12.69 8.43 3.15
CA THR A 70 -11.89 7.99 4.32
C THR A 70 -12.50 6.80 5.06
N ASP A 71 -13.72 6.40 4.71
CA ASP A 71 -14.39 5.19 5.18
C ASP A 71 -15.28 4.65 4.06
N TRP A 72 -15.63 3.36 4.15
CA TRP A 72 -16.39 2.67 3.10
C TRP A 72 -17.47 1.77 3.71
N ARG A 73 -18.31 1.20 2.83
CA ARG A 73 -19.22 0.13 3.22
C ARG A 73 -18.42 -1.06 3.73
N HIS A 74 -19.05 -1.83 4.63
CA HIS A 74 -18.44 -2.99 5.30
C HIS A 74 -17.66 -3.91 4.35
N ASP A 75 -18.19 -4.17 3.16
CA ASP A 75 -17.44 -4.65 2.00
C ASP A 75 -17.27 -3.51 0.99
N ALA A 76 -16.03 -3.02 0.86
CA ALA A 76 -15.74 -1.82 0.09
C ALA A 76 -15.74 -2.07 -1.43
N THR A 77 -15.57 -3.32 -1.87
CA THR A 77 -15.56 -3.71 -3.29
C THR A 77 -16.74 -4.63 -3.64
N GLY A 78 -17.67 -4.83 -2.70
CA GLY A 78 -18.81 -5.75 -2.86
C GLY A 78 -20.02 -5.18 -3.58
N HIS A 79 -20.05 -3.87 -3.88
CA HIS A 79 -21.21 -3.25 -4.52
C HIS A 79 -21.12 -3.32 -6.05
N SER A 80 -22.00 -4.09 -6.67
CA SER A 80 -22.10 -4.13 -8.13
C SER A 80 -22.39 -2.74 -8.72
N GLY A 81 -21.88 -2.50 -9.93
CA GLY A 81 -22.03 -1.21 -10.61
C GLY A 81 -21.04 -0.12 -10.18
N THR A 82 -20.00 -0.47 -9.42
CA THR A 82 -18.84 0.41 -9.17
C THR A 82 -17.58 -0.10 -9.85
N LEU A 83 -16.65 0.81 -10.13
CA LEU A 83 -15.33 0.52 -10.68
C LEU A 83 -14.52 -0.34 -9.71
N SER A 84 -14.60 -0.04 -8.41
CA SER A 84 -13.95 -0.82 -7.35
C SER A 84 -14.38 -2.29 -7.37
N HIS A 85 -15.66 -2.57 -7.61
CA HIS A 85 -16.17 -3.93 -7.79
C HIS A 85 -15.73 -4.57 -9.11
N ALA A 86 -15.74 -3.82 -10.21
CA ALA A 86 -15.28 -4.31 -11.51
C ALA A 86 -13.81 -4.73 -11.48
N VAL A 87 -12.94 -3.90 -10.87
CA VAL A 87 -11.52 -4.18 -10.66
C VAL A 87 -11.34 -5.40 -9.76
N SER A 88 -12.08 -5.51 -8.65
CA SER A 88 -12.02 -6.68 -7.76
C SER A 88 -12.45 -7.97 -8.46
N SER A 89 -13.50 -7.91 -9.29
CA SER A 89 -14.00 -9.05 -10.06
C SER A 89 -13.03 -9.47 -11.17
N TRP A 90 -12.39 -8.51 -11.84
CA TRP A 90 -11.31 -8.77 -12.78
C TRP A 90 -10.10 -9.40 -12.09
N ALA A 91 -9.66 -8.87 -10.94
CA ALA A 91 -8.53 -9.38 -10.18
C ALA A 91 -8.74 -10.83 -9.73
N GLY A 92 -9.95 -11.17 -9.25
CA GLY A 92 -10.29 -12.53 -8.85
C GLY A 92 -10.27 -13.57 -9.99
N ARG A 93 -10.42 -13.12 -11.25
CA ARG A 93 -10.33 -13.96 -12.46
C ARG A 93 -8.96 -13.94 -13.13
N SER A 94 -8.04 -13.13 -12.62
CA SER A 94 -6.72 -12.89 -13.23
C SER A 94 -5.59 -13.62 -12.51
N ASP A 95 -5.90 -14.57 -11.62
CA ASP A 95 -4.86 -15.38 -10.98
C ASP A 95 -4.02 -16.10 -12.05
N LYS A 96 -2.69 -16.01 -11.90
CA LYS A 96 -1.69 -16.56 -12.83
C LYS A 96 -1.71 -16.01 -14.25
N LYS A 97 -2.57 -15.03 -14.55
CA LYS A 97 -2.66 -14.40 -15.87
C LYS A 97 -1.37 -13.65 -16.25
N PHE A 98 -0.69 -13.08 -15.25
CA PHE A 98 0.52 -12.28 -15.42
C PHE A 98 1.70 -12.95 -14.70
N PRO A 99 2.42 -13.88 -15.36
CA PRO A 99 3.49 -14.64 -14.71
C PRO A 99 4.70 -13.78 -14.29
N LYS A 100 4.88 -12.61 -14.91
CA LYS A 100 5.97 -11.67 -14.61
C LYS A 100 5.72 -10.79 -13.38
N LEU A 101 4.65 -11.01 -12.59
CA LEU A 101 4.38 -10.21 -11.38
C LEU A 101 5.36 -10.46 -10.22
N GLY A 102 6.04 -11.62 -10.20
CA GLY A 102 7.02 -11.99 -9.18
C GLY A 102 6.70 -13.32 -8.50
N GLU A 103 7.09 -13.47 -7.23
CA GLU A 103 6.88 -14.71 -6.45
C GLU A 103 5.40 -15.10 -6.28
N ALA A 104 4.49 -14.14 -6.43
CA ALA A 104 3.05 -14.32 -6.24
C ALA A 104 2.29 -13.77 -7.45
N THR A 105 1.21 -14.46 -7.82
CA THR A 105 0.41 -14.14 -9.02
C THR A 105 -0.94 -13.50 -8.72
N ASN A 106 -1.34 -13.47 -7.45
CA ASN A 106 -2.59 -12.87 -7.03
C ASN A 106 -2.52 -11.35 -7.04
N ILE A 107 -3.66 -10.74 -7.34
CA ILE A 107 -3.82 -9.29 -7.40
C ILE A 107 -4.64 -8.84 -6.20
N LYS A 108 -4.06 -7.99 -5.37
CA LYS A 108 -4.75 -7.34 -4.26
C LYS A 108 -5.45 -6.08 -4.78
N VAL A 109 -6.70 -5.89 -4.39
CA VAL A 109 -7.47 -4.67 -4.68
C VAL A 109 -7.85 -3.98 -3.38
N THR A 110 -7.65 -2.67 -3.31
CA THR A 110 -8.16 -1.83 -2.23
C THR A 110 -8.71 -0.54 -2.78
N VAL A 111 -9.72 0.01 -2.13
CA VAL A 111 -10.11 1.41 -2.33
C VAL A 111 -9.31 2.31 -1.40
N SER A 112 -9.10 3.56 -1.79
CA SER A 112 -8.25 4.51 -1.07
C SER A 112 -8.84 5.91 -0.98
N SER A 113 -8.38 6.66 0.03
CA SER A 113 -8.66 8.09 0.19
C SER A 113 -7.82 8.98 -0.71
N LEU A 114 -7.00 8.40 -1.61
CA LEU A 114 -6.41 9.17 -2.70
C LEU A 114 -7.53 9.88 -3.47
N SER A 115 -7.26 11.13 -3.86
CA SER A 115 -8.08 11.92 -4.75
C SER A 115 -7.37 12.07 -6.09
N THR A 116 -8.15 12.35 -7.12
CA THR A 116 -7.66 12.58 -8.48
C THR A 116 -8.43 13.74 -9.09
N LYS A 117 -7.96 14.25 -10.23
CA LYS A 117 -8.58 15.42 -10.88
C LYS A 117 -10.09 15.28 -11.09
N GLY A 118 -10.58 14.09 -11.42
CA GLY A 118 -12.03 13.86 -11.57
C GLY A 118 -12.80 14.10 -10.27
N HIS A 119 -12.23 13.73 -9.13
CA HIS A 119 -12.81 14.02 -7.81
C HIS A 119 -12.80 15.52 -7.51
N ASP A 120 -11.69 16.22 -7.79
CA ASP A 120 -11.55 17.66 -7.50
C ASP A 120 -12.50 18.51 -8.34
N LEU A 121 -12.75 18.09 -9.58
CA LEU A 121 -13.67 18.75 -10.50
C LEU A 121 -15.14 18.41 -10.22
N GLY A 122 -15.42 17.52 -9.26
CA GLY A 122 -16.78 17.09 -8.94
C GLY A 122 -17.45 16.31 -10.07
N ASP A 123 -16.67 15.59 -10.88
CA ASP A 123 -17.19 14.76 -11.96
C ASP A 123 -18.13 13.68 -11.41
N GLU A 124 -19.35 13.60 -11.94
CA GLU A 124 -20.39 12.70 -11.45
C GLU A 124 -20.00 11.23 -11.64
N GLU A 125 -19.33 10.86 -12.73
CA GLU A 125 -18.89 9.48 -12.96
C GLU A 125 -17.77 9.07 -12.01
N TYR A 126 -16.87 10.00 -11.64
CA TYR A 126 -15.86 9.73 -10.60
C TYR A 126 -16.49 9.62 -9.21
N CYS A 127 -17.35 10.57 -8.84
CA CYS A 127 -18.03 10.57 -7.55
C CYS A 127 -18.93 9.34 -7.34
N SER A 128 -19.55 8.86 -8.42
CA SER A 128 -20.38 7.65 -8.43
C SER A 128 -19.60 6.35 -8.68
N GLU A 129 -18.27 6.41 -8.79
CA GLU A 129 -17.37 5.28 -9.09
C GLU A 129 -17.74 4.55 -10.39
N LYS A 130 -18.31 5.21 -11.39
CA LYS A 130 -18.49 4.66 -12.75
C LYS A 130 -17.24 4.78 -13.61
N ARG A 131 -16.45 5.80 -13.31
CA ARG A 131 -15.15 6.12 -13.91
C ARG A 131 -14.15 6.39 -12.79
N GLY A 132 -12.86 6.23 -13.07
CA GLY A 132 -11.81 6.49 -12.09
C GLY A 132 -10.42 6.30 -12.65
N ASP A 133 -9.45 6.50 -11.77
CA ASP A 133 -8.06 6.17 -12.03
C ASP A 133 -7.66 4.96 -11.17
N LEU A 134 -6.54 4.33 -11.48
CA LEU A 134 -5.99 3.18 -10.76
C LEU A 134 -4.51 3.42 -10.54
N LEU A 135 -4.04 3.20 -9.32
CA LEU A 135 -2.61 3.16 -9.01
C LEU A 135 -2.17 1.70 -8.92
N LEU A 136 -1.20 1.33 -9.76
CA LEU A 136 -0.60 0.00 -9.83
C LEU A 136 0.69 -0.02 -9.02
N LEU A 137 0.70 -0.75 -7.90
CA LEU A 137 1.88 -0.97 -7.08
C LEU A 137 2.28 -2.44 -7.12
N PRO A 138 3.58 -2.77 -7.14
CA PRO A 138 4.74 -1.91 -6.94
C PRO A 138 5.28 -1.28 -8.24
N LEU A 139 4.46 -1.17 -9.29
CA LEU A 139 4.88 -0.60 -10.57
C LEU A 139 4.98 0.94 -10.55
N PHE A 140 4.38 1.62 -9.57
CA PHE A 140 4.32 3.09 -9.50
C PHE A 140 3.76 3.70 -10.80
N VAL A 141 2.70 3.10 -11.34
CA VAL A 141 2.02 3.58 -12.56
C VAL A 141 0.58 3.93 -12.27
N TRP A 142 0.17 5.11 -12.72
CA TRP A 142 -1.23 5.51 -12.79
C TRP A 142 -1.82 5.09 -14.12
N VAL A 143 -2.96 4.40 -14.09
CA VAL A 143 -3.84 4.17 -15.24
C VAL A 143 -5.08 5.03 -15.03
N LYS A 144 -5.24 6.05 -15.86
CA LYS A 144 -6.24 7.11 -15.67
C LYS A 144 -7.41 6.93 -16.61
N ASN A 145 -8.56 7.46 -16.20
CA ASN A 145 -9.76 7.57 -17.02
C ASN A 145 -10.31 6.21 -17.49
N VAL A 146 -10.36 5.23 -16.58
CA VAL A 146 -10.96 3.90 -16.82
C VAL A 146 -12.42 3.88 -16.39
N THR A 147 -13.23 3.07 -17.06
CA THR A 147 -14.64 2.87 -16.76
C THR A 147 -14.93 1.43 -16.38
N ILE A 148 -16.09 1.18 -15.77
CA ILE A 148 -16.55 -0.18 -15.46
C ILE A 148 -16.53 -1.09 -16.70
N ALA A 149 -16.86 -0.54 -17.87
CA ALA A 149 -16.99 -1.30 -19.11
C ALA A 149 -15.64 -1.71 -19.71
N ASN A 150 -14.58 -0.90 -19.55
CA ASN A 150 -13.29 -1.13 -20.22
C ASN A 150 -12.16 -1.59 -19.29
N VAL A 151 -12.34 -1.54 -17.97
CA VAL A 151 -11.24 -1.73 -17.01
C VAL A 151 -10.52 -3.07 -17.15
N GLY A 152 -11.26 -4.14 -17.49
CA GLY A 152 -10.65 -5.46 -17.71
C GLY A 152 -9.70 -5.47 -18.90
N ASP A 153 -10.17 -5.03 -20.06
CA ASP A 153 -9.40 -5.01 -21.30
C ASP A 153 -8.22 -4.02 -21.22
N VAL A 154 -8.43 -2.88 -20.55
CA VAL A 154 -7.38 -1.89 -20.29
C VAL A 154 -6.27 -2.53 -19.46
N LEU A 155 -6.59 -3.15 -18.31
CA LEU A 155 -5.58 -3.75 -17.45
C LEU A 155 -4.89 -4.95 -18.11
N ASP A 156 -5.61 -5.74 -18.89
CA ASP A 156 -5.08 -6.86 -19.66
C ASP A 156 -4.09 -6.42 -20.75
N THR A 157 -4.26 -5.21 -21.29
CA THR A 157 -3.35 -4.59 -22.26
C THR A 157 -2.14 -3.93 -21.58
N VAL A 158 -2.38 -3.27 -20.44
CA VAL A 158 -1.40 -2.42 -19.74
C VAL A 158 -0.40 -3.22 -18.93
N ILE A 159 -0.85 -4.20 -18.17
CA ILE A 159 0.01 -4.91 -17.23
C ILE A 159 1.15 -5.66 -17.94
N PRO A 160 0.89 -6.48 -18.99
CA PRO A 160 1.98 -7.17 -19.70
C PRO A 160 3.01 -6.20 -20.27
N ALA A 161 2.58 -5.13 -20.93
CA ALA A 161 3.47 -4.16 -21.56
C ALA A 161 4.38 -3.43 -20.54
N ILE A 162 3.84 -3.07 -19.36
CA ILE A 162 4.64 -2.48 -18.28
C ILE A 162 5.62 -3.51 -17.71
N LEU A 163 5.18 -4.75 -17.49
CA LEU A 163 6.05 -5.80 -16.97
C LEU A 163 7.19 -6.11 -17.93
N ASP A 164 6.92 -6.18 -19.23
CA ASP A 164 7.95 -6.34 -20.26
C ASP A 164 8.94 -5.18 -20.24
N SER A 165 8.46 -3.95 -20.13
CA SER A 165 9.31 -2.74 -20.04
C SER A 165 10.18 -2.74 -18.78
N ARG A 166 9.69 -3.29 -17.66
CA ARG A 166 10.46 -3.45 -16.42
C ARG A 166 11.56 -4.50 -16.56
N GLU A 167 11.26 -5.67 -17.14
CA GLU A 167 12.27 -6.72 -17.35
C GLU A 167 13.36 -6.25 -18.34
N GLU A 168 12.98 -5.40 -19.30
CA GLU A 168 13.90 -4.73 -20.23
C GLU A 168 14.60 -3.50 -19.61
N GLN A 169 14.34 -3.18 -18.34
CA GLN A 169 14.93 -2.06 -17.60
C GLN A 169 14.77 -0.70 -18.30
N LYS A 170 13.62 -0.49 -18.95
CA LYS A 170 13.31 0.80 -19.59
C LYS A 170 13.06 1.89 -18.55
N THR A 171 13.49 3.10 -18.87
CA THR A 171 13.27 4.31 -18.06
C THR A 171 12.00 5.06 -18.46
N GLU A 172 11.25 4.56 -19.45
CA GLU A 172 10.01 5.18 -19.92
C GLU A 172 8.91 4.10 -20.03
N LEU A 173 7.67 4.53 -19.83
CA LEU A 173 6.50 3.69 -20.01
C LEU A 173 6.27 3.36 -21.50
N PRO A 174 5.71 2.18 -21.82
CA PRO A 174 5.58 1.70 -23.19
C PRO A 174 4.69 2.59 -24.07
N TYR A 175 3.77 3.34 -23.48
CA TYR A 175 2.89 4.28 -24.18
C TYR A 175 2.37 5.36 -23.22
N LYS A 176 1.76 6.42 -23.76
CA LYS A 176 1.04 7.44 -22.97
C LYS A 176 -0.46 7.15 -22.91
N SER A 177 -1.02 6.64 -23.99
CA SER A 177 -2.42 6.21 -24.10
C SER A 177 -2.50 4.69 -24.31
N VAL A 178 -3.54 4.07 -23.76
CA VAL A 178 -3.70 2.62 -23.85
C VAL A 178 -4.11 2.23 -25.29
N PRO A 179 -3.41 1.29 -25.95
CA PRO A 179 -3.81 0.77 -27.26
C PRO A 179 -5.25 0.26 -27.25
N GLY A 180 -6.07 0.72 -28.19
CA GLY A 180 -7.52 0.39 -28.25
C GLY A 180 -8.41 1.23 -27.32
N PHE A 181 -7.84 1.98 -26.38
CA PHE A 181 -8.57 2.81 -25.42
C PHE A 181 -7.89 4.19 -25.30
N PRO A 182 -7.99 5.05 -26.33
CA PRO A 182 -7.25 6.33 -26.37
C PRO A 182 -7.62 7.30 -25.24
N GLU A 183 -8.82 7.16 -24.66
CA GLU A 183 -9.23 7.93 -23.48
C GLU A 183 -8.49 7.52 -22.21
N ALA A 184 -8.08 6.25 -22.10
CA ALA A 184 -7.33 5.75 -20.95
C ALA A 184 -5.85 6.11 -21.13
N GLN A 185 -5.28 6.74 -20.12
CA GLN A 185 -3.90 7.24 -20.14
C GLN A 185 -3.07 6.51 -19.10
N ILE A 186 -1.78 6.32 -19.36
CA ILE A 186 -0.83 5.84 -18.35
C ILE A 186 0.22 6.90 -18.07
N SER A 187 0.62 7.01 -16.80
CA SER A 187 1.67 7.93 -16.38
C SER A 187 2.46 7.36 -15.22
N ALA A 188 3.77 7.55 -15.27
CA ALA A 188 4.67 7.22 -14.16
C ALA A 188 4.32 8.06 -12.93
N ASN A 189 4.49 7.49 -11.75
CA ASN A 189 4.39 8.23 -10.51
C ASN A 189 5.79 8.58 -9.97
N GLY A 190 5.98 9.87 -9.66
CA GLY A 190 7.26 10.41 -9.19
C GLY A 190 7.56 10.17 -7.71
N ASN A 191 6.67 9.54 -6.94
CA ASN A 191 6.93 9.29 -5.52
C ASN A 191 8.04 8.27 -5.35
N GLN A 192 8.86 8.46 -4.31
CA GLN A 192 9.80 7.42 -3.87
C GLN A 192 9.07 6.32 -3.09
N SER A 193 8.01 6.67 -2.36
CA SER A 193 7.26 5.71 -1.55
C SER A 193 5.78 6.04 -1.40
N TYR A 194 4.98 5.01 -1.14
CA TYR A 194 3.60 5.13 -0.68
C TYR A 194 3.45 4.49 0.69
N ILE A 195 2.72 5.16 1.58
CA ILE A 195 2.30 4.61 2.88
C ILE A 195 0.78 4.51 2.91
N PHE A 196 0.25 3.33 3.18
CA PHE A 196 -1.18 3.11 3.36
C PHE A 196 -1.52 2.67 4.78
N LEU A 197 -2.59 3.28 5.30
CA LEU A 197 -3.15 3.01 6.62
C LEU A 197 -4.59 2.54 6.47
N CYS A 198 -4.95 1.42 7.10
CA CYS A 198 -6.34 0.98 7.10
C CYS A 198 -7.18 1.91 7.99
N SER A 199 -8.13 2.65 7.42
CA SER A 199 -9.04 3.56 8.17
C SER A 199 -10.48 3.05 8.27
N HIS A 200 -10.75 1.83 7.78
CA HIS A 200 -12.10 1.27 7.56
C HIS A 200 -12.89 1.08 8.88
N LYS A 201 -13.51 2.15 9.37
CA LYS A 201 -14.22 2.24 10.65
C LYS A 201 -15.44 1.35 10.66
N THR A 202 -16.15 1.27 9.54
CA THR A 202 -17.33 0.41 9.38
C THR A 202 -16.99 -1.07 9.50
N ARG A 203 -15.72 -1.46 9.28
CA ARG A 203 -15.22 -2.84 9.44
C ARG A 203 -14.51 -3.08 10.77
N ASP A 204 -13.66 -2.16 11.22
CA ASP A 204 -13.06 -2.17 12.55
C ASP A 204 -12.90 -0.73 13.07
N LYS A 205 -13.59 -0.42 14.17
CA LYS A 205 -13.56 0.89 14.83
C LYS A 205 -12.14 1.32 15.24
N ARG A 206 -11.26 0.39 15.61
CA ARG A 206 -9.87 0.69 16.01
C ARG A 206 -9.10 1.28 14.85
N CYS A 207 -9.21 0.71 13.66
CA CYS A 207 -8.61 1.25 12.44
C CYS A 207 -9.11 2.68 12.14
N GLY A 208 -10.41 2.92 12.30
CA GLY A 208 -10.99 4.25 12.14
C GLY A 208 -10.51 5.29 13.18
N ILE A 209 -10.02 4.85 14.34
CA ILE A 209 -9.46 5.73 15.38
C ILE A 209 -7.95 5.91 15.18
N THR A 210 -7.21 4.84 14.89
CA THR A 210 -5.75 4.89 14.83
C THR A 210 -5.22 5.51 13.55
N ALA A 211 -5.82 5.24 12.39
CA ALA A 211 -5.30 5.71 11.12
C ALA A 211 -5.18 7.25 11.04
N PRO A 212 -6.16 8.06 11.49
CA PRO A 212 -6.01 9.52 11.49
C PRO A 212 -4.89 10.03 12.39
N ILE A 213 -4.67 9.39 13.55
CA ILE A 213 -3.59 9.76 14.48
C ILE A 213 -2.24 9.41 13.85
N MET A 214 -2.11 8.19 13.31
CA MET A 214 -0.88 7.75 12.63
C MET A 214 -0.56 8.63 11.42
N LYS A 215 -1.55 8.93 10.57
CA LYS A 215 -1.37 9.79 9.40
C LYS A 215 -0.90 11.18 9.82
N LYS A 216 -1.53 11.79 10.83
CA LYS A 216 -1.15 13.12 11.31
C LYS A 216 0.33 13.17 11.71
N GLU A 217 0.79 12.22 12.50
CA GLU A 217 2.20 12.15 12.92
C GLU A 217 3.14 11.90 11.72
N MET A 218 2.75 11.02 10.79
CA MET A 218 3.53 10.76 9.57
C MET A 218 3.64 12.02 8.71
N ASP A 219 2.53 12.73 8.50
CA ASP A 219 2.50 13.97 7.72
C ASP A 219 3.38 15.05 8.35
N ILE A 220 3.36 15.20 9.69
CA ILE A 220 4.21 16.15 10.41
C ILE A 220 5.68 15.82 10.16
N TYR A 221 6.09 14.58 10.45
CA TYR A 221 7.51 14.23 10.37
C TYR A 221 8.03 14.21 8.91
N LEU A 222 7.22 13.73 7.96
CA LEU A 222 7.56 13.80 6.53
C LEU A 222 7.65 15.25 6.04
N ARG A 223 6.89 16.19 6.62
CA ARG A 223 7.01 17.61 6.29
C ARG A 223 8.32 18.19 6.80
N ASP A 224 8.76 17.84 8.00
CA ASP A 224 10.05 18.27 8.55
C ASP A 224 11.23 17.79 7.68
N LEU A 225 11.10 16.61 7.06
CA LEU A 225 12.07 16.07 6.12
C LEU A 225 11.89 16.57 4.67
N ASN A 226 10.89 17.42 4.39
CA ASN A 226 10.47 17.85 3.04
C ASN A 226 10.16 16.68 2.08
N LEU A 227 9.72 15.55 2.63
CA LEU A 227 9.38 14.33 1.89
C LEU A 227 7.88 14.18 1.65
N ILE A 228 7.01 14.87 2.37
CA ILE A 228 5.57 14.77 2.17
C ILE A 228 5.16 15.14 0.73
N ARG A 229 4.26 14.35 0.13
CA ARG A 229 3.56 14.65 -1.13
C ARG A 229 2.07 14.59 -0.89
N ASP A 230 1.51 15.76 -0.59
CA ASP A 230 0.07 15.96 -0.47
C ASP A 230 -0.60 15.91 -1.85
N HIS A 231 -1.93 15.85 -1.84
CA HIS A 231 -2.70 15.84 -3.08
C HIS A 231 -2.42 17.10 -3.92
N GLY A 232 -2.03 16.91 -5.18
CA GLY A 232 -1.64 17.99 -6.11
C GLY A 232 -0.15 18.36 -6.07
N ASP A 233 0.66 17.74 -5.21
CA ASP A 233 2.11 17.91 -5.19
C ASP A 233 2.80 16.87 -6.09
N ASP A 234 3.16 17.30 -7.30
CA ASP A 234 3.81 16.45 -8.30
C ASP A 234 5.35 16.46 -8.19
N ARG A 235 5.94 17.02 -7.12
CA ARG A 235 7.40 17.00 -6.93
C ARG A 235 7.90 15.55 -6.85
N PRO A 236 8.99 15.19 -7.55
CA PRO A 236 9.51 13.84 -7.48
C PRO A 236 10.10 13.51 -6.10
N ASN A 237 10.37 12.23 -5.85
CA ASN A 237 11.11 11.71 -4.69
C ASN A 237 10.47 12.04 -3.34
N GLY A 238 9.15 12.00 -3.24
CA GLY A 238 8.47 12.12 -1.95
C GLY A 238 7.55 10.95 -1.61
N VAL A 239 6.81 11.12 -0.53
CA VAL A 239 6.05 10.09 0.16
C VAL A 239 4.61 10.55 0.26
N THR A 240 3.70 9.79 -0.33
CA THR A 240 2.27 9.99 -0.15
C THR A 240 1.75 9.04 0.92
N VAL A 241 1.07 9.60 1.92
CA VAL A 241 0.37 8.84 2.96
C VAL A 241 -1.12 8.89 2.69
N ALA A 242 -1.78 7.73 2.57
CA ALA A 242 -3.20 7.65 2.28
C ALA A 242 -3.91 6.56 3.09
N TYR A 243 -5.22 6.64 3.16
CA TYR A 243 -6.02 5.58 3.76
C TYR A 243 -6.41 4.51 2.73
N VAL A 244 -6.63 3.30 3.21
CA VAL A 244 -7.22 2.20 2.44
C VAL A 244 -8.32 1.50 3.23
N ASN A 245 -9.18 0.76 2.52
CA ASN A 245 -10.15 -0.13 3.17
C ASN A 245 -9.46 -1.29 3.92
N HIS A 246 -10.28 -2.18 4.47
CA HIS A 246 -9.80 -3.28 5.28
C HIS A 246 -8.89 -4.24 4.51
N ILE A 247 -7.67 -4.43 5.01
CA ILE A 247 -6.63 -5.26 4.38
C ILE A 247 -6.51 -6.69 4.93
N GLY A 248 -7.34 -7.06 5.92
CA GLY A 248 -7.24 -8.32 6.67
C GLY A 248 -6.35 -8.22 7.91
N GLY A 249 -6.58 -9.10 8.89
CA GLY A 249 -5.82 -9.12 10.15
C GLY A 249 -6.11 -7.94 11.08
N HIS A 250 -7.39 -7.62 11.29
CA HIS A 250 -7.80 -6.49 12.14
C HIS A 250 -7.26 -6.58 13.58
N LYS A 251 -6.97 -7.80 14.06
CA LYS A 251 -6.35 -8.03 15.36
C LYS A 251 -4.95 -7.46 15.50
N PHE A 252 -4.31 -7.13 14.37
CA PHE A 252 -2.96 -6.58 14.30
C PHE A 252 -2.93 -5.07 13.98
N ALA A 253 -4.06 -4.37 14.10
CA ALA A 253 -4.09 -2.92 13.98
C ALA A 253 -3.14 -2.25 15.01
N ALA A 254 -2.54 -1.08 14.75
CA ALA A 254 -2.56 -0.33 13.50
C ALA A 254 -1.58 -0.91 12.47
N ASN A 255 -2.04 -1.08 11.22
CA ASN A 255 -1.20 -1.57 10.12
C ASN A 255 -0.59 -0.41 9.34
N VAL A 256 0.67 -0.55 8.95
CA VAL A 256 1.38 0.40 8.07
C VAL A 256 1.90 -0.38 6.87
N ILE A 257 1.41 -0.05 5.68
CA ILE A 257 1.81 -0.69 4.42
C ILE A 257 2.70 0.28 3.66
N ILE A 258 3.90 -0.14 3.31
CA ILE A 258 4.92 0.68 2.67
C ILE A 258 5.29 0.06 1.33
N PHE A 259 5.35 0.87 0.30
CA PHE A 259 5.96 0.52 -0.98
C PHE A 259 7.10 1.49 -1.24
N ASN A 260 8.31 0.98 -1.45
CA ASN A 260 9.48 1.76 -1.88
C ASN A 260 9.78 1.46 -3.35
N LYS A 261 9.87 2.52 -4.15
CA LYS A 261 10.07 2.43 -5.60
C LYS A 261 11.47 1.91 -5.95
N LYS A 262 12.49 2.57 -5.39
CA LYS A 262 13.91 2.35 -5.74
C LYS A 262 14.39 0.92 -5.48
N THR A 263 13.99 0.33 -4.36
CA THR A 263 14.38 -1.04 -3.99
C THR A 263 13.35 -2.10 -4.34
N GLY A 264 12.16 -1.69 -4.78
CA GLY A 264 11.02 -2.59 -4.96
C GLY A 264 10.56 -3.26 -3.66
N LYS A 265 10.93 -2.73 -2.49
CA LYS A 265 10.54 -3.31 -1.19
C LYS A 265 9.09 -2.96 -0.87
N ASN A 266 8.31 -3.98 -0.51
CA ASN A 266 7.01 -3.83 0.12
C ASN A 266 7.04 -4.38 1.55
N ILE A 267 6.68 -3.53 2.51
CA ILE A 267 6.77 -3.81 3.95
C ILE A 267 5.40 -3.61 4.57
N TRP A 268 4.92 -4.61 5.30
CA TRP A 268 3.69 -4.49 6.08
C TRP A 268 4.01 -4.63 7.56
N LEU A 269 3.86 -3.55 8.30
CA LEU A 269 4.01 -3.53 9.75
C LEU A 269 2.64 -3.62 10.41
N ALA A 270 2.62 -4.17 11.62
CA ALA A 270 1.45 -4.30 12.47
C ALA A 270 1.72 -3.82 13.89
N ARG A 271 0.63 -3.60 14.63
CA ARG A 271 0.68 -3.14 16.04
C ARG A 271 1.56 -1.90 16.17
N CYS A 272 1.50 -1.02 15.17
CA CYS A 272 2.22 0.25 15.20
C CYS A 272 1.47 1.24 16.09
N ALA A 273 2.23 2.11 16.73
CA ALA A 273 1.75 3.19 17.58
C ALA A 273 2.35 4.53 17.11
N PRO A 274 1.82 5.68 17.58
CA PRO A 274 2.27 6.98 17.08
C PRO A 274 3.75 7.26 17.36
N ASN A 275 4.31 6.73 18.45
CA ASN A 275 5.74 6.78 18.76
C ASN A 275 6.61 5.90 17.84
N ASN A 276 6.02 5.03 17.01
CA ASN A 276 6.78 4.26 16.03
C ASN A 276 6.95 5.03 14.70
N VAL A 277 6.23 6.14 14.51
CA VAL A 277 6.19 6.85 13.22
C VAL A 277 7.55 7.33 12.78
N LYS A 278 8.31 7.98 13.66
CA LYS A 278 9.64 8.50 13.34
C LYS A 278 10.62 7.37 12.97
N PRO A 279 10.80 6.33 13.80
CA PRO A 279 11.62 5.17 13.43
C PRO A 279 11.16 4.51 12.13
N ILE A 280 9.85 4.32 11.91
CA ILE A 280 9.33 3.73 10.66
C ILE A 280 9.74 4.58 9.45
N ILE A 281 9.64 5.90 9.52
CA ILE A 281 10.05 6.77 8.41
C ILE A 281 11.56 6.72 8.21
N ASP A 282 12.35 6.84 9.28
CA ASP A 282 13.81 6.86 9.21
C ASP A 282 14.36 5.54 8.66
N GLU A 283 13.84 4.40 9.12
CA GLU A 283 14.38 3.08 8.80
C GLU A 283 13.72 2.44 7.56
N CYS A 284 12.40 2.49 7.46
CA CYS A 284 11.70 1.84 6.34
C CYS A 284 11.70 2.69 5.07
N ILE A 285 11.78 4.03 5.18
CA ILE A 285 11.72 4.94 4.03
C ILE A 285 13.10 5.55 3.75
N VAL A 286 13.68 6.29 4.69
CA VAL A 286 14.93 7.05 4.46
C VAL A 286 16.13 6.12 4.32
N ALA A 287 16.26 5.11 5.17
CA ALA A 287 17.25 4.03 5.05
C ALA A 287 16.82 2.91 4.08
N ASP A 288 15.73 3.13 3.33
CA ASP A 288 15.26 2.28 2.24
C ASP A 288 15.03 0.81 2.64
N GLY A 289 14.29 0.61 3.73
CA GLY A 289 13.65 -0.67 4.05
C GLY A 289 14.39 -1.53 5.06
N LYS A 290 14.91 -0.91 6.13
CA LYS A 290 15.22 -1.60 7.39
C LYS A 290 13.95 -1.87 8.18
N VAL A 291 13.89 -3.01 8.87
CA VAL A 291 12.66 -3.49 9.53
C VAL A 291 12.92 -4.16 10.88
N TRP A 292 11.87 -4.30 11.69
CA TRP A 292 11.89 -5.02 12.96
C TRP A 292 11.14 -6.35 12.85
N PRO A 293 11.79 -7.52 13.03
CA PRO A 293 11.18 -8.84 12.86
C PRO A 293 9.85 -9.01 13.60
N ASN A 294 9.76 -8.45 14.83
CA ASN A 294 8.60 -8.53 15.70
C ASN A 294 7.41 -7.61 15.30
N LYS A 295 7.50 -6.86 14.21
CA LYS A 295 6.42 -6.02 13.68
C LYS A 295 5.99 -6.39 12.27
N VAL A 296 6.80 -7.16 11.54
CA VAL A 296 6.54 -7.47 10.14
C VAL A 296 5.47 -8.55 10.00
N ARG A 297 4.42 -8.22 9.22
CA ARG A 297 3.41 -9.19 8.78
C ARG A 297 3.85 -9.94 7.53
N ILE A 298 4.42 -9.19 6.60
CA ILE A 298 4.96 -9.66 5.34
C ILE A 298 5.99 -8.65 4.84
N ALA A 299 7.06 -9.17 4.23
CA ALA A 299 8.04 -8.40 3.48
C ALA A 299 8.22 -9.05 2.10
N GLN A 300 8.10 -8.26 1.04
CA GLN A 300 8.26 -8.71 -0.35
C GLN A 300 9.25 -7.82 -1.08
N LYS A 301 10.08 -8.40 -1.92
CA LYS A 301 11.01 -7.67 -2.79
C LYS A 301 10.61 -7.91 -4.24
N PHE A 302 10.26 -6.86 -4.93
CA PHE A 302 9.91 -6.86 -6.34
C PHE A 302 11.06 -6.29 -7.17
N ASN A 303 11.06 -6.54 -8.48
CA ASN A 303 11.97 -5.86 -9.39
C ASN A 303 11.70 -4.33 -9.34
N PRO A 304 12.73 -3.49 -9.13
CA PRO A 304 12.58 -2.04 -9.07
C PRO A 304 12.18 -1.45 -10.42
N VAL A 305 11.76 -0.18 -10.41
CA VAL A 305 11.27 0.56 -11.59
C VAL A 305 11.89 1.96 -11.64
N GLU A 306 12.28 2.42 -12.84
CA GLU A 306 13.06 3.66 -13.03
C GLU A 306 12.31 4.79 -13.77
N TRP A 307 11.11 4.51 -14.29
CA TRP A 307 10.28 5.50 -15.01
C TRP A 307 9.61 6.56 -14.14
#